data_AF-A0A944U3A1-F1
#
_entry.id   AF-A0A944U3A1-F1
#
_cell.length_a   1.000
_cell.length_b   1.000
_cell.length_c   1.000
_cell.angle_alpha   90.00
_cell.angle_beta   90.00
_cell.angle_gamma   90.00
#
_symmetry.space_group_name_H-M   'P 1'
#
loop_
_entity.id
_entity.type
_entity.pdbx_description
1 polymer ?
#
loop_
_entity_poly.entity_id
_entity_poly.type
_entity_poly.pdbx_seq_one_letter_code
_entity_poly.pdbx_strand_id
1 'polypeptide(L)'
;MTAKSSQILPPLQSKQHTGYECHEIRTFTGTKKNASWFFATMDVWSRFWPETVVGSRNDENTKSVIRSISKLTDPQRVPLITTDGYKFYERAIRKCFSKCLYAQVIKTRRNDRISKVDRRMIIGDKRDFEKALLNSEDSETLNTSFIERLNLTIRQSASFLTRRTTCFTRFEEFLEKQLDILRYHYNFLRPHHALKFGPEIALQRCKLGSSIGDFHSEMYLPSFSPSSGWGNWNQNLEVD
;
A
#
# COMPACT_ATOMS: atom_id res chain seq x y z
N MET A 1 -12.43 -31.42 34.44
CA MET A 1 -12.12 -31.03 33.05
C MET A 1 -12.48 -29.56 32.88
N THR A 2 -11.49 -28.70 33.12
CA THR A 2 -11.65 -27.24 33.15
C THR A 2 -11.52 -26.70 31.73
N ALA A 3 -12.56 -26.04 31.24
CA ALA A 3 -12.56 -25.33 29.98
C ALA A 3 -11.42 -24.30 29.97
N LYS A 4 -10.50 -24.40 29.02
CA LYS A 4 -9.50 -23.37 28.78
C LYS A 4 -10.25 -22.10 28.40
N SER A 5 -10.21 -21.13 29.31
CA SER A 5 -10.62 -19.74 29.10
C SER A 5 -10.15 -19.29 27.72
N SER A 6 -11.12 -18.95 26.87
CA SER A 6 -10.93 -18.16 25.68
C SER A 6 -10.12 -16.94 26.07
N GLN A 7 -8.85 -16.89 25.64
CA GLN A 7 -8.04 -15.69 25.72
C GLN A 7 -8.72 -14.64 24.84
N ILE A 8 -9.58 -13.86 25.47
CA ILE A 8 -10.12 -12.62 24.92
C ILE A 8 -8.88 -11.81 24.54
N LEU A 9 -8.69 -11.60 23.23
CA LEU A 9 -7.65 -10.71 22.71
C LEU A 9 -7.72 -9.42 23.54
N PRO A 10 -6.60 -8.91 24.08
CA PRO A 10 -6.64 -7.63 24.77
C PRO A 10 -7.28 -6.62 23.81
N PRO A 11 -8.18 -5.74 24.29
CA PRO A 11 -8.78 -4.72 23.44
C PRO A 11 -7.65 -3.98 22.71
N LEU A 12 -7.77 -3.84 21.38
CA LEU A 12 -6.86 -3.07 20.50
C LEU A 12 -6.95 -1.55 20.80
N GLN A 13 -6.96 -1.18 22.07
CA GLN A 13 -6.89 0.18 22.56
C GLN A 13 -5.44 0.44 22.96
N SER A 14 -4.77 1.35 22.24
CA SER A 14 -3.65 2.22 22.69
C SER A 14 -2.41 2.37 21.79
N LYS A 15 -2.50 2.23 20.46
CA LYS A 15 -1.42 2.77 19.58
C LYS A 15 -1.94 3.87 18.66
N GLN A 16 -1.48 5.08 18.97
CA GLN A 16 -2.11 6.37 18.63
C GLN A 16 -1.75 6.93 17.25
N HIS A 17 -0.87 6.29 16.47
CA HIS A 17 -0.39 6.86 15.22
C HIS A 17 -0.60 5.91 14.04
N THR A 18 -1.42 6.34 13.10
CA THR A 18 -1.47 5.77 11.75
C THR A 18 -0.29 6.34 10.97
N GLY A 19 0.59 5.48 10.44
CA GLY A 19 1.78 5.89 9.69
C GLY A 19 1.63 5.50 8.23
N TYR A 20 1.80 6.42 7.28
CA TYR A 20 1.72 6.11 5.86
C TYR A 20 3.05 6.39 5.16
N GLU A 21 3.50 5.45 4.34
CA GLU A 21 4.58 5.66 3.38
C GLU A 21 4.02 5.61 1.96
N CYS A 22 4.40 6.58 1.11
CA CYS A 22 3.99 6.60 -0.30
C CYS A 22 5.19 6.66 -1.22
N HIS A 23 5.08 5.99 -2.38
CA HIS A 23 6.13 6.01 -3.40
C HIS A 23 5.56 5.71 -4.79
N GLU A 24 6.18 6.27 -5.82
CA GLU A 24 5.84 6.00 -7.22
C GLU A 24 6.77 4.98 -7.87
N ILE A 25 6.18 4.06 -8.62
CA ILE A 25 6.92 3.10 -9.42
C ILE A 25 6.71 3.40 -10.90
N ARG A 26 7.82 3.59 -11.62
CA ARG A 26 7.82 3.65 -13.08
C ARG A 26 7.68 2.25 -13.68
N THR A 27 6.85 2.15 -14.71
CA THR A 27 6.64 0.99 -15.57
C THR A 27 6.41 1.43 -17.02
N PHE A 28 6.02 0.50 -17.90
CA PHE A 28 5.69 0.73 -19.31
C PHE A 28 4.33 0.12 -19.65
N THR A 29 3.57 0.79 -20.51
CA THR A 29 2.26 0.34 -20.98
C THR A 29 2.13 0.55 -22.49
N GLY A 30 1.62 -0.45 -23.22
CA GLY A 30 1.46 -0.47 -24.67
C GLY A 30 2.77 -0.62 -25.44
N THR A 31 3.78 0.20 -25.15
CA THR A 31 5.13 0.09 -25.70
C THR A 31 6.18 0.51 -24.67
N LYS A 32 7.43 0.11 -24.86
CA LYS A 32 8.55 0.57 -24.01
C LYS A 32 8.87 2.07 -24.12
N LYS A 33 8.32 2.77 -25.13
CA LYS A 33 8.47 4.22 -25.27
C LYS A 33 7.47 4.97 -24.38
N ASN A 34 6.36 4.32 -24.02
CA ASN A 34 5.32 4.90 -23.21
C ASN A 34 5.52 4.54 -21.73
N ALA A 35 6.11 5.46 -20.99
CA ALA A 35 6.29 5.30 -19.56
C ALA A 35 4.97 5.58 -18.83
N SER A 36 4.52 4.62 -18.02
CA SER A 36 3.44 4.82 -17.07
C SER A 36 3.99 4.74 -15.65
N TRP A 37 3.22 5.22 -14.70
CA TRP A 37 3.55 5.18 -13.28
C TRP A 37 2.40 4.58 -12.50
N PHE A 38 2.69 4.06 -11.33
CA PHE A 38 1.66 3.87 -10.33
C PHE A 38 2.18 4.32 -8.96
N PHE A 39 1.27 4.85 -8.16
CA PHE A 39 1.50 5.32 -6.81
C PHE A 39 1.12 4.19 -5.87
N ALA A 40 2.07 3.68 -5.10
CA ALA A 40 1.82 2.70 -4.05
C ALA A 40 1.84 3.40 -2.68
N THR A 41 1.03 2.86 -1.77
CA THR A 41 0.88 3.37 -0.40
C THR A 41 0.98 2.22 0.58
N MET A 42 1.44 2.48 1.78
CA MET A 42 1.52 1.48 2.83
C MET A 42 1.17 2.12 4.17
N ASP A 43 0.20 1.55 4.87
CA ASP A 43 0.11 1.75 6.32
C ASP A 43 1.24 0.96 6.95
N VAL A 44 2.16 1.68 7.59
CA VAL A 44 3.33 1.11 8.24
C VAL A 44 2.87 0.09 9.26
N TRP A 45 2.10 0.49 10.27
CA TRP A 45 1.85 -0.35 11.43
C TRP A 45 1.20 -1.72 11.10
N SER A 46 0.17 -1.70 10.24
CA SER A 46 -0.52 -2.92 9.80
C SER A 46 0.15 -3.63 8.63
N ARG A 47 1.14 -2.99 7.98
CA ARG A 47 1.70 -3.35 6.67
C ARG A 47 0.62 -3.46 5.59
N PHE A 48 -0.52 -2.83 5.78
CA PHE A 48 -1.60 -2.87 4.81
C PHE A 48 -1.23 -2.01 3.60
N TRP A 49 -1.52 -2.49 2.40
CA TRP A 49 -1.42 -1.71 1.16
C TRP A 49 -2.82 -1.20 0.80
N PRO A 50 -3.21 0.02 1.21
CA PRO A 50 -4.59 0.49 1.07
C PRO A 50 -4.92 0.87 -0.36
N GLU A 51 -4.09 1.68 -1.00
CA GLU A 51 -4.40 2.27 -2.30
C GLU A 51 -3.28 2.10 -3.33
N THR A 52 -3.70 1.93 -4.58
CA THR A 52 -2.83 2.11 -5.76
C THR A 52 -3.51 3.00 -6.78
N VAL A 53 -2.79 3.96 -7.36
CA VAL A 53 -3.31 4.79 -8.47
C VAL A 53 -2.37 4.63 -9.66
N VAL A 54 -2.90 4.19 -10.80
CA VAL A 54 -2.14 4.08 -12.05
C VAL A 54 -2.31 5.36 -12.86
N GLY A 55 -1.24 5.81 -13.51
CA GLY A 55 -1.28 6.88 -14.49
C GLY A 55 0.00 7.70 -14.58
N SER A 56 -0.11 8.90 -15.12
CA SER A 56 1.01 9.82 -15.24
C SER A 56 1.52 10.30 -13.87
N ARG A 57 2.83 10.55 -13.79
CA ARG A 57 3.44 11.17 -12.60
C ARG A 57 3.14 12.68 -12.61
N ASN A 58 1.94 13.05 -12.17
CA ASN A 58 1.42 14.42 -12.17
C ASN A 58 0.71 14.74 -10.84
N ASP A 59 0.30 16.00 -10.68
CA ASP A 59 -0.36 16.47 -9.47
C ASP A 59 -1.74 15.85 -9.22
N GLU A 60 -2.49 15.56 -10.28
CA GLU A 60 -3.84 15.01 -10.19
C GLU A 60 -3.82 13.59 -9.60
N ASN A 61 -2.92 12.74 -10.10
CA ASN A 61 -2.76 11.38 -9.60
C ASN A 61 -2.17 11.37 -8.19
N THR A 62 -1.22 12.27 -7.88
CA THR A 62 -0.72 12.44 -6.50
C THR A 62 -1.84 12.89 -5.56
N LYS A 63 -2.71 13.82 -5.97
CA LYS A 63 -3.89 14.20 -5.18
C LYS A 63 -4.89 13.07 -5.03
N SER A 64 -5.07 12.26 -6.07
CA SER A 64 -5.99 11.12 -6.05
C SER A 64 -5.58 10.12 -4.97
N VAL A 65 -4.32 9.66 -4.99
CA VAL A 65 -3.83 8.67 -4.03
C VAL A 65 -3.83 9.20 -2.59
N ILE A 66 -3.44 10.46 -2.39
CA ILE A 66 -3.44 11.09 -1.06
C ILE A 66 -4.87 11.31 -0.54
N ARG A 67 -5.82 11.65 -1.42
CA ARG A 67 -7.23 11.76 -1.06
C ARG A 67 -7.81 10.42 -0.62
N SER A 68 -7.50 9.34 -1.32
CA SER A 68 -7.91 7.99 -0.90
C SER A 68 -7.39 7.67 0.50
N ILE A 69 -6.09 7.87 0.76
CA ILE A 69 -5.52 7.63 2.10
C ILE A 69 -6.21 8.50 3.16
N SER A 70 -6.46 9.77 2.85
CA SER A 70 -7.13 10.70 3.78
C SER A 70 -8.54 10.23 4.17
N LYS A 71 -9.31 9.66 3.23
CA LYS A 71 -10.63 9.07 3.53
C LYS A 71 -10.54 7.84 4.43
N LEU A 72 -9.45 7.08 4.31
CA LEU A 72 -9.19 5.89 5.12
C LEU A 72 -8.61 6.20 6.49
N THR A 73 -8.20 7.44 6.72
CA THR A 73 -7.61 7.88 7.98
C THR A 73 -8.70 8.34 8.93
N ASP A 74 -8.68 7.83 10.16
CA ASP A 74 -9.52 8.31 11.26
C ASP A 74 -9.33 9.84 11.45
N PRO A 75 -10.39 10.65 11.30
CA PRO A 75 -10.30 12.11 11.42
C PRO A 75 -9.82 12.62 12.78
N GLN A 76 -9.91 11.80 13.84
CA GLN A 76 -9.43 12.15 15.18
C GLN A 76 -7.92 11.94 15.34
N ARG A 77 -7.27 11.24 14.41
CA ARG A 77 -5.84 10.94 14.47
C ARG A 77 -5.01 11.96 13.71
N VAL A 78 -3.75 12.10 14.13
CA VAL A 78 -2.73 12.85 13.40
C VAL A 78 -1.79 11.85 12.73
N PRO A 79 -1.97 11.57 11.43
CA PRO A 79 -1.14 10.59 10.73
C PRO A 79 0.29 11.11 10.53
N LEU A 80 1.26 10.19 10.62
CA LEU A 80 2.63 10.44 10.18
C LEU A 80 2.80 9.95 8.75
N ILE A 81 3.04 10.87 7.82
CA ILE A 81 3.17 10.57 6.39
C ILE A 81 4.63 10.78 5.98
N THR A 82 5.22 9.78 5.32
CA THR A 82 6.55 9.89 4.72
C THR A 82 6.53 9.59 3.23
N THR A 83 7.27 10.38 2.45
CA THR A 83 7.42 10.18 1.01
C THR A 83 8.87 10.38 0.58
N ASP A 84 9.16 10.11 -0.69
CA ASP A 84 10.38 10.59 -1.31
C ASP A 84 10.32 12.12 -1.57
N GLY A 85 11.32 12.65 -2.27
CA GLY A 85 11.41 14.08 -2.61
C GLY A 85 10.50 14.54 -3.75
N TYR A 86 9.44 13.82 -4.10
CA TYR A 86 8.58 14.21 -5.21
C TYR A 86 7.70 15.42 -4.89
N LYS A 87 7.82 16.47 -5.73
CA LYS A 87 7.32 17.82 -5.44
C LYS A 87 5.80 17.95 -5.25
N PHE A 88 5.00 17.03 -5.78
CA PHE A 88 3.53 17.16 -5.70
C PHE A 88 2.95 16.63 -4.39
N TYR A 89 3.69 15.82 -3.63
CA TYR A 89 3.19 15.26 -2.37
C TYR A 89 2.86 16.33 -1.35
N GLU A 90 3.73 17.33 -1.17
CA GLU A 90 3.48 18.40 -0.21
C GLU A 90 2.14 19.10 -0.50
N ARG A 91 1.92 19.50 -1.75
CA ARG A 91 0.69 20.17 -2.16
C ARG A 91 -0.54 19.29 -1.98
N ALA A 92 -0.44 18.01 -2.34
CA ALA A 92 -1.52 17.05 -2.18
C ALA A 92 -1.88 16.85 -0.70
N ILE A 93 -0.88 16.65 0.16
CA ILE A 93 -1.06 16.41 1.59
C ILE A 93 -1.68 17.63 2.27
N ARG A 94 -1.17 18.84 2.00
CA ARG A 94 -1.76 20.09 2.54
C ARG A 94 -3.22 20.28 2.12
N LYS A 95 -3.61 19.77 0.95
CA LYS A 95 -4.99 19.90 0.45
C LYS A 95 -5.94 18.86 1.05
N CYS A 96 -5.43 17.67 1.38
CA CYS A 96 -6.27 16.54 1.81
C CYS A 96 -6.32 16.38 3.34
N PHE A 97 -5.27 16.73 4.06
CA PHE A 97 -5.20 16.57 5.51
C PHE A 97 -5.31 17.91 6.23
N SER A 98 -6.28 18.03 7.13
CA SER A 98 -6.42 19.19 8.03
C SER A 98 -5.36 19.19 9.14
N LYS A 99 -4.97 18.01 9.63
CA LYS A 99 -3.90 17.78 10.62
C LYS A 99 -3.10 16.55 10.21
N CYS A 100 -1.78 16.69 10.07
CA CYS A 100 -0.86 15.58 9.82
C CYS A 100 0.58 15.99 10.18
N LEU A 101 1.45 15.00 10.34
CA LEU A 101 2.90 15.16 10.31
C LEU A 101 3.38 14.67 8.95
N TYR A 102 4.08 15.50 8.19
CA TYR A 102 4.59 15.12 6.87
C TYR A 102 6.09 15.38 6.74
N ALA A 103 6.83 14.34 6.35
CA ALA A 103 8.25 14.44 6.08
C ALA A 103 8.65 13.79 4.75
N GLN A 104 9.69 14.34 4.12
CA GLN A 104 10.35 13.76 2.96
C GLN A 104 11.68 13.11 3.36
N VAL A 105 11.91 11.91 2.85
CA VAL A 105 13.18 11.17 3.03
C VAL A 105 13.87 11.08 1.67
N ILE A 106 14.86 11.94 1.45
CA ILE A 106 15.57 12.08 0.18
C ILE A 106 16.90 11.34 0.29
N LYS A 107 17.01 10.24 -0.45
CA LYS A 107 18.22 9.40 -0.48
C LYS A 107 19.10 9.78 -1.67
N THR A 108 20.30 10.28 -1.42
CA THR A 108 21.34 10.47 -2.45
C THR A 108 22.11 9.16 -2.62
N ARG A 109 22.27 8.71 -3.87
CA ARG A 109 23.04 7.51 -4.20
C ARG A 109 24.32 7.86 -4.97
N ARG A 110 25.41 7.16 -4.66
CA ARG A 110 26.68 7.20 -5.39
C ARG A 110 27.17 5.75 -5.56
N ASN A 111 27.50 5.35 -6.78
CA ASN A 111 27.94 3.98 -7.11
C ASN A 111 26.96 2.91 -6.60
N ASP A 112 25.66 3.08 -6.87
CA ASP A 112 24.56 2.21 -6.41
C ASP A 112 24.40 2.03 -4.89
N ARG A 113 25.16 2.77 -4.07
CA ARG A 113 25.05 2.79 -2.62
C ARG A 113 24.43 4.10 -2.15
N ILE A 114 23.67 4.06 -1.06
CA ILE A 114 23.14 5.27 -0.41
C ILE A 114 24.32 5.97 0.26
N SER A 115 24.60 7.21 -0.15
CA SER A 115 25.69 8.02 0.40
C SER A 115 25.20 9.04 1.41
N LYS A 116 23.95 9.50 1.29
CA LYS A 116 23.34 10.49 2.18
C LYS A 116 21.84 10.27 2.26
N VAL A 117 21.27 10.47 3.45
CA VAL A 117 19.82 10.49 3.66
C VAL A 117 19.47 11.85 4.27
N ASP A 118 18.85 12.70 3.47
CA ASP A 118 18.33 14.00 3.89
C ASP A 118 16.86 13.83 4.32
N ARG A 119 16.52 14.29 5.52
CA ARG A 119 15.19 14.14 6.12
C ARG A 119 14.62 15.52 6.38
N ARG A 120 13.54 15.85 5.66
CA ARG A 120 12.90 17.16 5.72
C ARG A 120 11.53 17.02 6.37
N MET A 121 11.36 17.62 7.54
CA MET A 121 10.06 17.75 8.20
C MET A 121 9.35 18.97 7.59
N ILE A 122 8.26 18.76 6.87
CA ILE A 122 7.60 19.79 6.04
C ILE A 122 6.31 20.30 6.71
N ILE A 123 5.56 19.41 7.36
CA ILE A 123 4.33 19.75 8.09
C ILE A 123 4.43 19.16 9.49
N GLY A 124 4.22 20.00 10.51
CA GLY A 124 4.28 19.63 11.91
C GLY A 124 5.56 20.07 12.61
N ASP A 125 5.51 20.11 13.93
CA ASP A 125 6.64 20.52 14.76
C ASP A 125 7.57 19.34 15.06
N LYS A 126 8.87 19.64 15.22
CA LYS A 126 9.89 18.63 15.53
C LYS A 126 9.52 17.78 16.76
N ARG A 127 8.95 18.40 17.80
CA ARG A 127 8.52 17.70 19.03
C ARG A 127 7.44 16.67 18.74
N ASP A 128 6.53 16.94 17.80
CA ASP A 128 5.46 16.01 17.47
C ASP A 128 5.96 14.86 16.58
N PHE A 129 6.94 15.12 15.71
CA PHE A 129 7.68 14.04 15.04
C PHE A 129 8.41 13.14 16.03
N GLU A 130 9.13 13.72 17.00
CA GLU A 130 9.85 12.96 18.03
C GLU A 130 8.87 12.09 18.85
N LYS A 131 7.72 12.62 19.26
CA LYS A 131 6.66 11.85 19.93
C LYS A 131 6.10 10.74 19.05
N ALA A 132 5.79 11.03 17.80
CA ALA A 132 5.22 10.05 16.87
C ALA A 132 6.20 8.88 16.60
N LEU A 133 7.50 9.18 16.49
CA LEU A 133 8.55 8.17 16.33
C LEU A 133 8.79 7.37 17.62
N LEU A 134 8.77 8.01 18.79
CA LEU A 134 8.89 7.32 20.08
C LEU A 134 7.74 6.33 20.30
N ASN A 135 6.53 6.69 19.85
CA ASN A 135 5.35 5.84 19.95
C ASN A 135 5.26 4.78 18.82
N SER A 136 6.17 4.83 17.84
CA SER A 136 6.20 3.88 16.73
C SER A 136 6.83 2.55 17.18
N GLU A 137 6.18 1.43 16.90
CA GLU A 137 6.78 0.10 17.10
C GLU A 137 7.84 -0.23 16.04
N ASP A 138 7.83 0.51 14.94
CA ASP A 138 8.44 0.07 13.68
C ASP A 138 9.76 0.76 13.37
N SER A 139 9.93 2.01 13.83
CA SER A 139 11.20 2.71 13.70
C SER A 139 11.28 3.94 14.58
N GLU A 140 12.46 4.13 15.16
CA GLU A 140 12.86 5.35 15.88
C GLU A 140 13.25 6.49 14.93
N THR A 141 13.36 6.22 13.62
CA THR A 141 13.83 7.22 12.63
C THR A 141 12.90 7.32 11.43
N LEU A 142 12.72 8.54 10.90
CA LEU A 142 12.02 8.74 9.64
C LEU A 142 12.73 8.00 8.51
N ASN A 143 12.02 7.07 7.90
CA ASN A 143 12.48 6.29 6.76
C ASN A 143 11.31 5.98 5.81
N THR A 144 11.63 5.25 4.74
CA THR A 144 10.70 4.79 3.70
C THR A 144 10.91 3.30 3.42
N SER A 145 11.42 2.57 4.41
CA SER A 145 11.88 1.18 4.21
C SER A 145 10.74 0.19 4.02
N PHE A 146 9.54 0.52 4.53
CA PHE A 146 8.37 -0.33 4.43
C PHE A 146 7.80 -0.29 3.02
N ILE A 147 7.60 0.90 2.46
CA ILE A 147 7.18 1.06 1.06
C ILE A 147 8.25 0.55 0.10
N GLU A 148 9.54 0.70 0.41
CA GLU A 148 10.61 0.10 -0.40
C GLU A 148 10.53 -1.43 -0.42
N ARG A 149 10.20 -2.06 0.71
CA ARG A 149 9.98 -3.52 0.80
C ARG A 149 8.71 -3.94 0.05
N LEU A 150 7.63 -3.18 0.15
CA LEU A 150 6.41 -3.41 -0.64
C LEU A 150 6.73 -3.33 -2.13
N ASN A 151 7.44 -2.29 -2.55
CA ASN A 151 7.85 -2.09 -3.94
C ASN A 151 8.68 -3.27 -4.47
N LEU A 152 9.59 -3.81 -3.65
CA LEU A 152 10.33 -5.03 -4.00
C LEU A 152 9.37 -6.21 -4.18
N THR A 153 8.42 -6.39 -3.25
CA THR A 153 7.42 -7.47 -3.31
C THR A 153 6.59 -7.36 -4.59
N ILE A 154 6.06 -6.18 -4.91
CA ILE A 154 5.28 -5.91 -6.12
C ILE A 154 6.07 -6.28 -7.37
N ARG A 155 7.35 -5.89 -7.45
CA ARG A 155 8.22 -6.22 -8.59
C ARG A 155 8.53 -7.71 -8.70
N GLN A 156 8.67 -8.41 -7.58
CA GLN A 156 8.91 -9.86 -7.58
C GLN A 156 7.66 -10.65 -7.97
N SER A 157 6.47 -10.14 -7.65
CA SER A 157 5.20 -10.80 -7.96
C SER A 157 4.74 -10.62 -9.41
N ALA A 158 5.26 -9.62 -10.14
CA ALA A 158 4.91 -9.38 -11.55
C ALA A 158 6.14 -9.10 -12.42
N SER A 159 6.39 -9.99 -13.38
CA SER A 159 7.54 -9.92 -14.29
C SER A 159 7.60 -8.65 -15.14
N PHE A 160 6.44 -8.06 -15.46
CA PHE A 160 6.34 -6.79 -16.19
C PHE A 160 6.64 -5.55 -15.33
N LEU A 161 6.80 -5.71 -14.01
CA LEU A 161 7.21 -4.65 -13.09
C LEU A 161 8.70 -4.76 -12.70
N THR A 162 9.37 -5.86 -13.04
CA THR A 162 10.81 -6.04 -12.80
C THR A 162 11.63 -4.98 -13.54
N ARG A 163 12.70 -4.51 -12.91
CA ARG A 163 13.58 -3.50 -13.52
C ARG A 163 14.26 -4.10 -14.76
N ARG A 164 14.31 -3.34 -15.87
CA ARG A 164 14.89 -3.76 -17.17
C ARG A 164 14.20 -4.98 -17.81
N THR A 165 12.94 -5.23 -17.49
CA THR A 165 12.13 -6.29 -18.12
C THR A 165 11.84 -6.01 -19.60
N THR A 166 11.61 -7.06 -20.39
CA THR A 166 11.04 -6.98 -21.75
C THR A 166 9.52 -6.94 -21.75
N CYS A 167 8.88 -7.38 -20.66
CA CYS A 167 7.44 -7.47 -20.53
C CYS A 167 6.81 -6.12 -20.16
N PHE A 168 5.62 -5.83 -20.69
CA PHE A 168 4.80 -4.67 -20.33
C PHE A 168 3.32 -5.01 -20.57
N THR A 169 2.40 -4.31 -19.91
CA THR A 169 0.97 -4.50 -20.16
C THR A 169 0.58 -3.77 -21.45
N ARG A 170 -0.38 -4.31 -22.21
CA ARG A 170 -0.81 -3.67 -23.47
C ARG A 170 -1.59 -2.37 -23.25
N PHE A 171 -2.36 -2.32 -22.17
CA PHE A 171 -3.16 -1.15 -21.80
C PHE A 171 -3.00 -0.84 -20.31
N GLU A 172 -3.27 0.41 -19.94
CA GLU A 172 -3.16 0.88 -18.56
C GLU A 172 -4.21 0.24 -17.64
N GLU A 173 -5.43 0.01 -18.14
CA GLU A 173 -6.49 -0.70 -17.43
C GLU A 173 -6.07 -2.12 -16.98
N PHE A 174 -5.30 -2.84 -17.81
CA PHE A 174 -4.78 -4.15 -17.42
C PHE A 174 -3.70 -4.05 -16.34
N LEU A 175 -2.91 -2.98 -16.33
CA LEU A 175 -1.93 -2.74 -15.26
C LEU A 175 -2.66 -2.51 -13.93
N GLU A 176 -3.72 -1.71 -13.93
CA GLU A 176 -4.56 -1.48 -12.76
C GLU A 176 -5.18 -2.78 -12.23
N LYS A 177 -5.86 -3.56 -13.09
CA LYS A 177 -6.45 -4.85 -12.72
C LYS A 177 -5.44 -5.84 -12.13
N GLN A 178 -4.23 -5.89 -12.70
CA GLN A 178 -3.16 -6.76 -12.17
C GLN A 178 -2.65 -6.28 -10.81
N LEU A 179 -2.48 -4.97 -10.63
CA LEU A 179 -2.09 -4.39 -9.35
C LEU A 179 -3.17 -4.63 -8.28
N ASP A 180 -4.45 -4.60 -8.64
CA ASP A 180 -5.54 -4.94 -7.73
C ASP A 180 -5.45 -6.38 -7.25
N ILE A 181 -5.31 -7.35 -8.17
CA ILE A 181 -5.14 -8.77 -7.81
C ILE A 181 -3.94 -8.95 -6.87
N LEU A 182 -2.81 -8.30 -7.17
CA LEU A 182 -1.62 -8.33 -6.32
C LEU A 182 -1.87 -7.73 -4.94
N ARG A 183 -2.60 -6.61 -4.87
CA ARG A 183 -2.98 -5.94 -3.62
C ARG A 183 -3.86 -6.86 -2.78
N TYR A 184 -4.89 -7.49 -3.36
CA TYR A 184 -5.74 -8.44 -2.64
C TYR A 184 -4.95 -9.65 -2.15
N HIS A 185 -4.12 -10.24 -3.01
CA HIS A 185 -3.27 -11.35 -2.62
C HIS A 185 -2.31 -10.96 -1.48
N TYR A 186 -1.67 -9.79 -1.58
CA TYR A 186 -0.75 -9.29 -0.56
C TYR A 186 -1.44 -9.05 0.78
N ASN A 187 -2.62 -8.43 0.80
CA ASN A 187 -3.33 -8.02 2.01
C ASN A 187 -4.08 -9.15 2.71
N PHE A 188 -4.61 -10.12 1.96
CA PHE A 188 -5.61 -11.08 2.48
C PHE A 188 -5.20 -12.54 2.36
N LEU A 189 -4.26 -12.88 1.47
CA LEU A 189 -3.90 -14.29 1.23
C LEU A 189 -2.48 -14.61 1.68
N ARG A 190 -1.56 -13.65 1.59
CA ARG A 190 -0.14 -13.86 1.89
C ARG A 190 0.13 -13.68 3.40
N PRO A 191 0.61 -14.72 4.11
CA PRO A 191 1.06 -14.57 5.49
C PRO A 191 2.21 -13.57 5.60
N HIS A 192 2.14 -12.66 6.57
CA HIS A 192 3.18 -11.65 6.75
C HIS A 192 4.09 -12.00 7.92
N HIS A 193 5.24 -12.62 7.65
CA HIS A 193 6.15 -13.13 8.69
C HIS A 193 6.67 -12.10 9.72
N ALA A 194 6.67 -10.80 9.39
CA ALA A 194 7.02 -9.76 10.36
C ALA A 194 5.85 -9.36 11.28
N LEU A 195 4.63 -9.77 10.97
CA LEU A 195 3.45 -9.61 11.81
C LEU A 195 3.20 -10.95 12.50
N LYS A 196 3.60 -11.05 13.77
CA LYS A 196 3.36 -12.24 14.59
C LYS A 196 2.45 -11.87 15.75
N PHE A 197 1.47 -12.72 16.01
CA PHE A 197 0.66 -12.70 17.23
C PHE A 197 0.98 -13.97 18.00
N GLY A 198 1.95 -13.90 18.92
CA GLY A 198 2.48 -15.09 19.57
C GLY A 198 3.20 -16.02 18.55
N PRO A 199 2.94 -17.34 18.57
CA PRO A 199 3.55 -18.28 17.62
C PRO A 199 2.95 -18.20 16.20
N GLU A 200 1.83 -17.51 16.02
CA GLU A 200 1.08 -17.48 14.76
C GLU A 200 1.49 -16.31 13.87
N ILE A 201 1.56 -16.58 12.56
CA ILE A 201 1.79 -15.56 11.54
C ILE A 201 0.45 -14.91 11.21
N ALA A 202 0.41 -13.58 11.24
CA ALA A 202 -0.78 -12.81 10.96
C ALA A 202 -0.88 -12.42 9.48
N LEU A 203 -2.11 -12.24 9.01
CA LEU A 203 -2.39 -11.40 7.83
C LEU A 203 -2.34 -9.93 8.24
N GLN A 204 -2.06 -9.06 7.28
CA GLN A 204 -2.03 -7.60 7.44
C GLN A 204 -3.38 -7.09 7.97
N ARG A 205 -4.47 -7.66 7.46
CA ARG A 205 -5.84 -7.37 7.92
C ARG A 205 -6.07 -7.73 9.39
N CYS A 206 -5.43 -8.77 9.92
CA CYS A 206 -5.65 -9.20 11.30
C CYS A 206 -5.21 -8.13 12.33
N LYS A 207 -4.29 -7.23 11.96
CA LYS A 207 -3.92 -6.07 12.78
C LYS A 207 -4.98 -4.95 12.76
N LEU A 208 -5.82 -4.85 11.71
CA LEU A 208 -6.78 -3.77 11.52
C LEU A 208 -8.09 -3.92 12.33
N GLY A 209 -8.27 -5.01 13.09
CA GLY A 209 -9.37 -5.30 14.04
C GLY A 209 -10.70 -4.56 13.86
N SER A 210 -11.76 -5.27 13.44
CA SER A 210 -13.20 -4.91 13.51
C SER A 210 -13.69 -3.52 13.01
N SER A 211 -12.81 -2.62 12.59
CA SER A 211 -13.11 -1.22 12.25
C SER A 211 -13.41 -0.99 10.77
N ILE A 212 -13.29 -2.03 9.95
CA ILE A 212 -13.73 -2.02 8.56
C ILE A 212 -14.93 -2.97 8.46
N GLY A 213 -16.07 -2.50 8.96
CA GLY A 213 -17.39 -2.97 8.53
C GLY A 213 -17.78 -2.43 7.14
N ASP A 214 -17.05 -1.43 6.62
CA ASP A 214 -17.55 -0.61 5.51
C ASP A 214 -16.81 -0.76 4.17
N PHE A 215 -15.76 -1.58 4.06
CA PHE A 215 -15.18 -1.88 2.71
C PHE A 215 -16.01 -2.87 1.91
N HIS A 216 -16.99 -3.53 2.54
CA HIS A 216 -17.82 -4.52 1.87
C HIS A 216 -18.94 -3.90 1.03
N SER A 217 -19.33 -2.64 1.27
CA SER A 217 -20.46 -2.02 0.58
C SER A 217 -20.11 -1.39 -0.77
N GLU A 218 -18.86 -0.95 -0.99
CA GLU A 218 -18.39 -0.47 -2.31
C GLU A 218 -17.79 -1.57 -3.19
N MET A 219 -17.70 -2.81 -2.68
CA MET A 219 -17.12 -3.96 -3.38
C MET A 219 -18.19 -4.87 -4.00
N TYR A 220 -19.24 -4.28 -4.58
CA TYR A 220 -20.04 -5.00 -5.58
C TYR A 220 -19.22 -5.07 -6.86
N LEU A 221 -18.66 -6.24 -7.13
CA LEU A 221 -18.31 -6.65 -8.49
C LEU A 221 -19.51 -6.30 -9.40
N PRO A 222 -19.30 -5.75 -10.62
CA PRO A 222 -20.38 -5.71 -11.59
C PRO A 222 -20.89 -7.14 -11.72
N SER A 223 -22.16 -7.35 -11.38
CA SER A 223 -22.82 -8.63 -11.56
C SER A 223 -22.62 -9.01 -13.01
N PHE A 224 -21.77 -10.00 -13.27
CA PHE A 224 -21.72 -10.67 -14.56
C PHE A 224 -23.10 -11.33 -14.73
N SER A 225 -23.99 -10.67 -15.48
CA SER A 225 -25.13 -11.36 -16.03
C SER A 225 -24.57 -12.36 -17.04
N PRO A 226 -24.91 -13.65 -16.96
CA PRO A 226 -24.61 -14.56 -18.06
C PRO A 226 -25.55 -14.19 -19.19
N SER A 227 -25.19 -13.20 -20.01
CA SER A 227 -25.78 -13.04 -21.32
C SER A 227 -25.24 -14.17 -22.20
N SER A 228 -26.05 -15.23 -22.31
CA SER A 228 -26.20 -16.11 -23.47
C SER A 228 -25.02 -16.15 -24.45
N GLY A 229 -24.20 -17.21 -24.37
CA GLY A 229 -23.31 -17.57 -25.48
C GLY A 229 -21.95 -18.15 -25.08
N TRP A 230 -21.91 -19.21 -24.27
CA TRP A 230 -20.75 -20.08 -24.23
C TRP A 230 -21.23 -21.54 -24.24
N GLY A 231 -21.07 -22.17 -25.40
CA GLY A 231 -21.42 -23.58 -25.62
C GLY A 231 -20.53 -24.51 -24.81
N ASN A 232 -21.15 -25.58 -24.32
CA ASN A 232 -20.54 -26.72 -23.65
C ASN A 232 -19.41 -27.32 -24.51
N TRP A 233 -18.16 -27.17 -24.06
CA TRP A 233 -17.05 -28.01 -24.48
C TRP A 233 -16.64 -28.86 -23.29
N ASN A 234 -17.35 -29.98 -23.09
CA ASN A 234 -16.87 -31.17 -22.37
C ASN A 234 -17.91 -32.28 -22.47
N GLN A 235 -17.93 -32.97 -23.62
CA GLN A 235 -18.38 -34.35 -23.75
C GLN A 235 -17.66 -34.92 -24.99
N ASN A 236 -17.23 -36.17 -24.88
CA ASN A 236 -16.41 -36.95 -25.83
C ASN A 236 -14.90 -36.91 -25.57
N LEU A 237 -14.51 -37.38 -24.39
CA LEU A 237 -13.37 -38.30 -24.30
C LEU A 237 -13.89 -39.67 -24.78
N GLU A 238 -13.63 -39.99 -26.04
CA GLU A 238 -13.83 -41.34 -26.58
C GLU A 238 -12.73 -42.26 -26.03
N VAL A 239 -13.18 -43.39 -25.48
CA VAL A 239 -12.37 -44.60 -25.34
C VAL A 239 -12.85 -45.51 -26.46
N ASP A 240 -11.98 -45.75 -27.43
CA ASP A 240 -11.77 -47.01 -28.17
C ASP A 240 -10.40 -46.95 -28.87
#